data_AF-A0A3B8HV72-F1
#
_entry.id   AF-A0A3B8HV72-F1
#
_cell.length_a   1.000
_cell.length_b   1.000
_cell.length_c   1.000
_cell.angle_alpha   90.00
_cell.angle_beta   90.00
_cell.angle_gamma   90.00
#
_symmetry.space_group_name_H-M   'P 1'
#
loop_
_entity.id
_entity.type
_entity.pdbx_description
1 polymer ?
#
loop_
_entity_poly.entity_id
_entity_poly.type
_entity_poly.pdbx_seq_one_letter_code
_entity_poly.pdbx_strand_id
1 'polypeptide(L)'
;MKLVGRHLTVGLIYARSFRVFPSLVGTIIPFFWQLVNLYGTLPAVLIIIGIFQILIVSLAAVIYPFLLLFQISFLTAYCLAALVIALAFLSWVGMNACINRRAGFKLVKLQYSTRTALLLLGLLLSNRFLPLPISPKTTFWDIHIKPHLAGQLHTKSREEIIAAIRHDYQKAQNLLPDAILFGCSPGSFKKLWAEAGLEDEQLLIMETIIPQEHARVFGLNRPFYFYVISVNPAHHTV
;
A
#
# COMPACT_ATOMS: atom_id res chain seq x y z
N MET A 1 -20.70 8.47 -30.31
CA MET A 1 -19.29 8.85 -30.04
C MET A 1 -19.12 9.93 -28.98
N LYS A 2 -19.90 11.03 -28.97
CA LYS A 2 -19.88 12.05 -27.89
C LYS A 2 -20.10 11.50 -26.47
N LEU A 3 -20.97 10.51 -26.32
CA LEU A 3 -21.24 9.85 -25.02
C LEU A 3 -20.06 8.99 -24.54
N VAL A 4 -19.44 8.22 -25.43
CA VAL A 4 -18.22 7.43 -25.17
C VAL A 4 -17.05 8.36 -24.87
N GLY A 5 -16.89 9.43 -25.64
CA GLY A 5 -15.91 10.48 -25.39
C GLY A 5 -16.12 11.15 -24.04
N ARG A 6 -17.37 11.47 -23.66
CA ARG A 6 -17.73 11.96 -22.32
C ARG A 6 -17.48 10.94 -21.23
N HIS A 7 -17.73 9.65 -21.43
CA HIS A 7 -17.44 8.63 -20.41
C HIS A 7 -15.94 8.42 -20.23
N LEU A 8 -15.17 8.41 -21.32
CA LEU A 8 -13.71 8.35 -21.28
C LEU A 8 -13.14 9.60 -20.62
N THR A 9 -13.60 10.81 -21.00
CA THR A 9 -13.07 12.06 -20.44
C THR A 9 -13.61 12.38 -19.04
N VAL A 10 -14.90 12.28 -18.75
CA VAL A 10 -15.44 12.51 -17.39
C VAL A 10 -14.93 11.43 -16.42
N GLY A 11 -14.69 10.21 -16.91
CA GLY A 11 -14.07 9.13 -16.15
C GLY A 11 -12.56 9.29 -15.90
N LEU A 12 -11.80 9.72 -16.92
CA LEU A 12 -10.37 10.02 -16.79
C LEU A 12 -10.11 11.36 -16.08
N ILE A 13 -11.06 12.30 -16.11
CA ILE A 13 -11.05 13.62 -15.45
C ILE A 13 -11.90 13.56 -14.15
N TYR A 14 -11.87 12.46 -13.40
CA TYR A 14 -12.28 12.55 -12.00
C TYR A 14 -11.24 13.36 -11.22
N ALA A 15 -11.65 14.05 -10.15
CA ALA A 15 -10.85 14.97 -9.33
C ALA A 15 -9.49 14.44 -8.78
N ARG A 16 -9.11 13.19 -9.11
CA ARG A 16 -7.92 12.47 -8.67
C ARG A 16 -7.17 11.79 -9.83
N SER A 17 -7.32 12.19 -11.09
CA SER A 17 -6.58 11.61 -12.25
C SER A 17 -5.08 11.52 -12.02
N PHE A 18 -4.50 12.54 -11.37
CA PHE A 18 -3.09 12.56 -11.00
C PHE A 18 -2.69 11.43 -10.05
N ARG A 19 -3.64 10.79 -9.35
CA ARG A 19 -3.39 9.61 -8.52
C ARG A 19 -3.26 8.33 -9.31
N VAL A 20 -3.58 8.28 -10.60
CA VAL A 20 -3.41 7.07 -11.43
C VAL A 20 -1.94 6.65 -11.47
N PHE A 21 -1.04 7.60 -11.69
CA PHE A 21 0.41 7.36 -11.69
C PHE A 21 0.92 6.75 -10.38
N PRO A 22 0.72 7.37 -9.20
CA PRO A 22 1.14 6.75 -7.95
C PRO A 22 0.34 5.49 -7.59
N SER A 23 -0.88 5.30 -8.12
CA SER A 23 -1.67 4.08 -7.87
C SER A 23 -1.07 2.84 -8.53
N LEU A 24 -0.43 3.00 -9.70
CA LEU A 24 0.30 1.89 -10.34
C LEU A 24 1.37 1.33 -9.39
N VAL A 25 2.23 2.23 -8.90
CA VAL A 25 3.33 1.88 -7.99
C VAL A 25 2.80 1.44 -6.63
N GLY A 26 1.79 2.14 -6.11
CA GLY A 26 1.11 1.80 -4.86
C GLY A 26 0.37 0.46 -4.90
N THR A 27 0.08 -0.08 -6.08
CA THR A 27 -0.44 -1.43 -6.24
C THR A 27 0.66 -2.48 -6.13
N ILE A 28 1.85 -2.21 -6.67
CA ILE A 28 2.95 -3.17 -6.78
C ILE A 28 3.80 -3.23 -5.50
N ILE A 29 4.17 -2.09 -4.93
CA ILE A 29 5.12 -2.02 -3.81
C ILE A 29 4.68 -2.78 -2.54
N PRO A 30 3.39 -2.79 -2.13
CA PRO A 30 2.97 -3.58 -0.98
C PRO A 30 3.34 -5.07 -1.10
N PHE A 31 3.30 -5.63 -2.32
CA PHE A 31 3.70 -7.01 -2.56
C PHE A 31 5.19 -7.24 -2.36
N PHE A 32 6.05 -6.26 -2.66
CA PHE A 32 7.49 -6.42 -2.48
C PHE A 32 7.80 -6.89 -1.05
N TRP A 33 7.24 -6.22 -0.04
CA TRP A 33 7.47 -6.56 1.35
C TRP A 33 6.93 -7.94 1.73
N GLN A 34 5.77 -8.31 1.20
CA GLN A 34 5.18 -9.62 1.49
C GLN A 34 5.91 -10.75 0.77
N LEU A 35 6.42 -10.51 -0.44
CA LEU A 35 7.29 -11.44 -1.16
C LEU A 35 8.62 -11.62 -0.43
N VAL A 36 9.18 -10.57 0.17
CA VAL A 36 10.37 -10.70 1.03
C VAL A 36 10.06 -11.63 2.21
N ASN A 37 8.91 -11.44 2.87
CA ASN A 37 8.50 -12.29 3.99
C ASN A 37 8.17 -13.73 3.56
N LEU A 38 7.72 -13.98 2.33
CA LEU A 38 7.33 -15.31 1.85
C LEU A 38 8.51 -16.09 1.25
N TYR A 39 9.32 -15.43 0.42
CA TYR A 39 10.30 -16.07 -0.46
C TYR A 39 11.72 -15.52 -0.27
N GLY A 40 11.91 -14.51 0.58
CA GLY A 40 13.19 -13.84 0.78
C GLY A 40 13.47 -12.71 -0.21
N THR A 41 14.54 -11.98 0.05
CA THR A 41 14.85 -10.72 -0.65
C THR A 41 15.13 -10.91 -2.14
N LEU A 42 15.94 -11.91 -2.51
CA LEU A 42 16.35 -12.10 -3.91
C LEU A 42 15.16 -12.44 -4.82
N PRO A 43 14.31 -13.45 -4.51
CA PRO A 43 13.11 -13.71 -5.30
C PRO A 43 12.17 -12.50 -5.39
N ALA A 44 11.98 -11.77 -4.28
CA ALA A 44 11.15 -10.57 -4.27
C ALA A 44 11.67 -9.49 -5.22
N VAL A 45 12.98 -9.21 -5.21
CA VAL A 45 13.61 -8.24 -6.13
C VAL A 45 13.44 -8.67 -7.59
N LEU A 46 13.71 -9.93 -7.91
CA LEU A 46 13.59 -10.45 -9.27
C LEU A 46 12.14 -10.37 -9.79
N ILE A 47 11.17 -10.75 -8.97
CA ILE A 47 9.74 -10.69 -9.34
C ILE A 47 9.32 -9.23 -9.58
N ILE A 48 9.68 -8.31 -8.69
CA ILE A 48 9.27 -6.90 -8.83
C ILE A 48 9.94 -6.25 -10.04
N ILE A 49 11.24 -6.49 -10.29
CA ILE A 49 11.92 -6.02 -11.50
C ILE A 49 11.24 -6.60 -12.73
N GLY A 50 10.93 -7.90 -12.73
CA GLY A 50 10.21 -8.56 -13.82
C GLY A 50 8.85 -7.92 -14.10
N ILE A 51 8.06 -7.61 -13.07
CA ILE A 51 6.78 -6.92 -13.20
C ILE A 51 6.96 -5.53 -13.84
N PHE A 52 7.92 -4.74 -13.35
CA PHE A 52 8.19 -3.43 -13.95
C PHE A 52 8.67 -3.54 -15.40
N GLN A 53 9.49 -4.55 -15.71
CA GLN A 53 9.95 -4.79 -17.08
C GLN A 53 8.78 -5.15 -18.01
N ILE A 54 7.88 -6.03 -17.58
CA ILE A 54 6.66 -6.37 -18.32
C ILE A 54 5.82 -5.13 -18.56
N LEU A 55 5.65 -4.26 -17.56
CA LEU A 55 4.91 -3.01 -17.71
C LEU A 55 5.56 -2.06 -18.71
N ILE A 56 6.89 -1.89 -18.65
CA ILE A 56 7.64 -1.03 -19.58
C ILE A 56 7.51 -1.56 -21.01
N VAL A 57 7.75 -2.86 -21.24
CA VAL A 57 7.65 -3.47 -22.56
C VAL A 57 6.21 -3.40 -23.11
N SER A 58 5.21 -3.67 -22.26
CA SER A 58 3.80 -3.58 -22.65
C SER A 58 3.42 -2.16 -23.04
N LEU A 59 3.84 -1.17 -22.25
CA LEU A 59 3.59 0.24 -22.55
C LEU A 59 4.34 0.68 -23.83
N ALA A 60 5.58 0.24 -24.02
CA ALA A 60 6.35 0.49 -25.23
C ALA A 60 5.65 -0.09 -26.47
N ALA A 61 5.11 -1.32 -26.37
CA ALA A 61 4.36 -1.96 -27.45
C ALA A 61 3.06 -1.22 -27.79
N VAL A 62 2.40 -0.59 -26.81
CA VAL A 62 1.23 0.27 -27.06
C VAL A 62 1.64 1.59 -27.71
N ILE A 63 2.74 2.21 -27.28
CA ILE A 63 3.21 3.49 -27.80
C ILE A 63 3.79 3.35 -29.22
N TYR A 64 4.48 2.25 -29.49
CA TYR A 64 5.30 2.07 -30.69
C TYR A 64 4.54 2.27 -32.02
N PRO A 65 3.32 1.72 -32.24
CA PRO A 65 2.56 1.95 -33.47
C PRO A 65 2.27 3.42 -33.75
N PHE A 66 2.09 4.24 -32.71
CA PHE A 66 1.84 5.68 -32.86
C PHE A 66 3.11 6.45 -33.22
N LEU A 67 4.27 5.97 -32.75
CA LEU A 67 5.58 6.53 -33.08
C LEU A 67 6.10 6.05 -34.44
N LEU A 68 5.57 4.93 -34.95
CA LEU A 68 5.90 4.37 -36.26
C LEU A 68 5.49 5.31 -37.40
N LEU A 69 4.42 6.09 -37.21
CA LEU A 69 4.01 7.19 -38.11
C LEU A 69 5.11 8.25 -38.29
N PHE A 70 6.04 8.34 -37.34
CA PHE A 70 7.18 9.27 -37.34
C PHE A 70 8.53 8.57 -37.59
N GLN A 71 8.53 7.30 -38.00
CA GLN A 71 9.74 6.49 -38.23
C GLN A 71 10.68 6.38 -37.02
N ILE A 72 10.14 6.47 -35.81
CA ILE A 72 10.92 6.40 -34.57
C ILE A 72 11.17 4.94 -34.18
N SER A 73 12.38 4.64 -33.68
CA SER A 73 12.79 3.30 -33.29
C SER A 73 12.03 2.74 -32.06
N PHE A 74 11.91 1.42 -31.97
CA PHE A 74 11.33 0.76 -30.78
C PHE A 74 12.10 1.08 -29.49
N LEU A 75 13.42 1.22 -29.57
CA LEU A 75 14.26 1.60 -28.43
C LEU A 75 13.82 2.94 -27.83
N THR A 76 13.43 3.90 -28.67
CA THR A 76 12.91 5.19 -28.21
C THR A 76 11.56 5.03 -27.50
N ALA A 77 10.65 4.20 -28.04
CA ALA A 77 9.37 3.89 -27.38
C ALA A 77 9.59 3.23 -26.01
N TYR A 78 10.56 2.32 -25.91
CA TYR A 78 10.97 1.67 -24.68
C TYR A 78 11.51 2.68 -23.65
N CYS A 79 12.44 3.57 -24.05
CA CYS A 79 12.96 4.61 -23.18
C CYS A 79 11.86 5.57 -22.69
N LEU A 80 10.89 5.91 -23.55
CA LEU A 80 9.75 6.74 -23.16
C LEU A 80 8.85 6.02 -22.14
N ALA A 81 8.56 4.74 -22.36
CA ALA A 81 7.80 3.92 -21.42
C ALA A 81 8.52 3.81 -20.06
N ALA A 82 9.84 3.58 -20.07
CA ALA A 82 10.65 3.55 -18.85
C ALA A 82 10.60 4.89 -18.11
N LEU A 83 10.67 6.02 -18.83
CA LEU A 83 10.53 7.36 -18.25
C LEU A 83 9.16 7.56 -17.59
N VAL A 84 8.07 7.10 -18.23
CA VAL A 84 6.71 7.17 -17.66
C VAL A 84 6.61 6.38 -16.35
N ILE A 85 7.17 5.16 -16.31
CA ILE A 85 7.21 4.35 -15.09
C ILE A 85 8.07 5.00 -14.00
N ALA A 86 9.21 5.60 -14.36
CA ALA A 86 10.05 6.33 -13.41
C ALA A 86 9.31 7.55 -12.83
N LEU A 87 8.58 8.31 -13.66
CA LEU A 87 7.75 9.43 -13.19
C LEU A 87 6.62 8.95 -12.28
N ALA A 88 6.00 7.80 -12.58
CA ALA A 88 5.01 7.19 -11.70
C ALA A 88 5.61 6.85 -10.32
N PHE A 89 6.81 6.29 -10.28
CA PHE A 89 7.54 6.02 -9.04
C PHE A 89 7.87 7.30 -8.26
N LEU A 90 8.40 8.32 -8.91
CA LEU A 90 8.70 9.60 -8.28
C LEU A 90 7.43 10.28 -7.73
N SER A 91 6.31 10.20 -8.45
CA SER A 91 5.03 10.73 -7.98
C SER A 91 4.54 10.01 -6.71
N TRP A 92 4.72 8.70 -6.64
CA TRP A 92 4.38 7.89 -5.47
C TRP A 92 5.27 8.22 -4.27
N VAL A 93 6.58 8.35 -4.49
CA VAL A 93 7.53 8.79 -3.46
C VAL A 93 7.15 10.17 -2.93
N GLY A 94 6.85 11.13 -3.81
CA GLY A 94 6.44 12.48 -3.44
C GLY A 94 5.16 12.50 -2.60
N MET A 95 4.14 11.73 -3.00
CA MET A 95 2.89 11.59 -2.25
C MET A 95 3.12 11.03 -0.85
N ASN A 96 3.93 9.97 -0.73
CA ASN A 96 4.27 9.36 0.55
C ASN A 96 5.08 10.30 1.44
N ALA A 97 6.06 11.01 0.88
CA ALA A 97 6.86 11.97 1.63
C ALA A 97 5.98 13.11 2.17
N CYS A 98 5.05 13.63 1.34
CA CYS A 98 4.14 14.69 1.73
C CYS A 98 3.23 14.26 2.90
N ILE A 99 2.57 13.11 2.78
CA ILE A 99 1.61 12.67 3.81
C ILE A 99 2.32 12.33 5.13
N ASN A 100 3.46 11.63 5.08
CA ASN A 100 4.18 11.24 6.30
C ASN A 100 4.80 12.45 7.01
N ARG A 101 5.31 13.42 6.26
CA ARG A 101 5.82 14.67 6.83
C ARG A 101 4.70 15.46 7.51
N ARG A 102 3.52 15.54 6.88
CA ARG A 102 2.35 16.23 7.45
C ARG A 102 1.78 15.51 8.67
N ALA A 103 1.77 14.18 8.64
CA ALA A 103 1.24 13.36 9.73
C ALA A 103 2.11 13.35 10.97
N GLY A 104 3.44 13.37 10.79
CA GLY A 104 4.37 13.30 11.92
C GLY A 104 4.14 12.04 12.77
N PHE A 105 3.76 10.93 12.13
CA PHE A 105 3.54 9.65 12.82
C PHE A 105 4.76 9.28 13.66
N LYS A 106 4.56 8.64 14.80
CA LYS A 106 5.59 8.25 15.76
C LYS A 106 6.11 6.85 15.47
N LEU A 107 5.21 5.88 15.29
CA LEU A 107 5.52 4.46 15.16
C LEU A 107 5.53 3.99 13.70
N VAL A 108 4.57 4.49 12.91
CA VAL A 108 4.36 4.00 11.54
C VAL A 108 4.81 4.98 10.47
N LYS A 109 4.95 4.47 9.25
CA LYS A 109 4.93 5.23 8.00
C LYS A 109 3.80 4.69 7.12
N LEU A 110 3.15 5.57 6.39
CA LEU A 110 2.15 5.21 5.39
C LEU A 110 2.74 5.17 4.00
N GLN A 111 2.31 4.20 3.21
CA GLN A 111 2.62 4.09 1.80
C GLN A 111 1.32 4.08 1.02
N TYR A 112 1.15 5.02 0.10
CA TYR A 112 -0.05 5.10 -0.73
C TYR A 112 -0.24 3.79 -1.47
N SER A 113 -1.45 3.26 -1.41
CA SER A 113 -1.80 1.99 -2.02
C SER A 113 -3.20 2.02 -2.61
N THR A 114 -3.66 0.86 -3.05
CA THR A 114 -4.93 0.71 -3.76
C THR A 114 -5.77 -0.39 -3.13
N ARG A 115 -7.08 -0.33 -3.39
CA ARG A 115 -7.99 -1.42 -3.07
C ARG A 115 -7.53 -2.74 -3.67
N THR A 116 -6.99 -2.69 -4.90
CA THR A 116 -6.49 -3.87 -5.61
C THR A 116 -5.36 -4.55 -4.85
N ALA A 117 -4.39 -3.78 -4.34
CA ALA A 117 -3.34 -4.33 -3.49
C ALA A 117 -3.91 -4.99 -2.23
N LEU A 118 -4.81 -4.31 -1.52
CA LEU A 118 -5.45 -4.86 -0.32
C LEU A 118 -6.15 -6.20 -0.58
N LEU A 119 -6.97 -6.27 -1.65
CA LEU A 119 -7.72 -7.49 -1.98
C LEU A 119 -6.80 -8.64 -2.37
N LEU A 120 -5.83 -8.37 -3.25
CA LEU A 120 -4.88 -9.38 -3.71
C LEU A 120 -3.95 -9.84 -2.57
N LEU A 121 -3.55 -8.95 -1.66
CA LEU A 121 -2.82 -9.33 -0.46
C LEU A 121 -3.68 -10.15 0.50
N GLY A 122 -4.94 -9.81 0.70
CA GLY A 122 -5.88 -10.61 1.49
C GLY A 122 -6.04 -12.04 0.95
N LEU A 123 -6.06 -12.19 -0.37
CA LEU A 123 -6.05 -13.49 -1.04
C LEU A 123 -4.71 -14.21 -0.87
N LEU A 124 -3.61 -13.54 -1.22
CA LEU A 124 -2.27 -14.12 -1.18
C LEU A 124 -1.89 -14.58 0.24
N LEU A 125 -2.19 -13.76 1.25
CA LEU A 125 -1.74 -13.96 2.62
C LEU A 125 -2.73 -14.75 3.47
N SER A 126 -4.02 -14.64 3.23
CA SER A 126 -5.04 -15.22 4.13
C SER A 126 -6.11 -16.02 3.40
N ASN A 127 -6.03 -16.14 2.07
CA ASN A 127 -7.05 -16.77 1.21
C ASN A 127 -8.47 -16.25 1.50
N ARG A 128 -8.60 -14.95 1.78
CA ARG A 128 -9.88 -14.32 2.16
C ARG A 128 -10.11 -13.03 1.38
N PHE A 129 -11.34 -12.88 0.90
CA PHE A 129 -11.85 -11.58 0.49
C PHE A 129 -12.36 -10.81 1.71
N LEU A 130 -12.04 -9.52 1.76
CA LEU A 130 -12.45 -8.65 2.84
C LEU A 130 -13.66 -7.81 2.41
N PRO A 131 -14.86 -8.09 2.93
CA PRO A 131 -15.98 -7.17 2.77
C PRO A 131 -15.66 -5.94 3.62
N LEU A 132 -15.30 -4.84 2.94
CA LEU A 132 -15.04 -3.56 3.58
C LEU A 132 -16.04 -2.55 3.04
N PRO A 133 -16.74 -1.82 3.91
CA PRO A 133 -17.56 -0.71 3.48
C PRO A 133 -16.63 0.36 2.90
N ILE A 134 -16.85 0.70 1.63
CA ILE A 134 -16.02 1.67 0.90
C ILE A 134 -16.90 2.74 0.28
N SER A 135 -16.39 3.96 0.29
CA SER A 135 -16.98 5.11 -0.37
C SER A 135 -16.15 5.48 -1.62
N PRO A 136 -16.71 6.26 -2.57
CA PRO A 136 -15.93 6.82 -3.67
C PRO A 136 -14.74 7.69 -3.24
N LYS A 137 -14.72 8.16 -1.99
CA LYS A 137 -13.65 9.00 -1.43
C LYS A 137 -12.58 8.19 -0.72
N THR A 138 -12.85 6.92 -0.39
CA THR A 138 -11.96 6.06 0.40
C THR A 138 -10.58 5.96 -0.22
N THR A 139 -9.56 6.11 0.62
CA THR A 139 -8.15 5.96 0.24
C THR A 139 -7.52 4.76 0.93
N PHE A 140 -6.55 4.15 0.29
CA PHE A 140 -5.92 2.92 0.76
C PHE A 140 -4.45 3.19 1.05
N TRP A 141 -3.98 2.72 2.20
CA TRP A 141 -2.62 2.96 2.65
C TRP A 141 -2.03 1.71 3.29
N ASP A 142 -0.86 1.31 2.81
CA ASP A 142 -0.06 0.25 3.40
C ASP A 142 0.75 0.83 4.57
N ILE A 143 0.65 0.21 5.74
CA ILE A 143 1.27 0.65 6.99
C ILE A 143 2.52 -0.16 7.22
N HIS A 144 3.61 0.54 7.50
CA HIS A 144 4.87 -0.08 7.89
C HIS A 144 5.34 0.52 9.21
N ILE A 145 5.90 -0.32 10.07
CA ILE A 145 6.70 0.19 11.19
C ILE A 145 7.87 0.98 10.59
N LYS A 146 8.21 2.12 11.19
CA LYS A 146 9.36 2.90 10.72
C LYS A 146 10.62 2.03 10.71
N PRO A 147 11.47 2.11 9.67
CA PRO A 147 12.64 1.23 9.54
C PRO A 147 13.56 1.20 10.75
N HIS A 148 13.79 2.35 11.40
CA HIS A 148 14.62 2.43 12.62
C HIS A 148 13.96 1.84 13.88
N LEU A 149 12.66 1.53 13.84
CA LEU A 149 11.93 0.86 14.93
C LEU A 149 11.71 -0.63 14.65
N ALA A 150 11.86 -1.06 13.39
CA ALA A 150 11.67 -2.46 13.01
C ALA A 150 12.69 -3.36 13.74
N GLY A 151 12.20 -4.38 14.46
CA GLY A 151 13.03 -5.24 15.32
C GLY A 151 13.50 -4.58 16.64
N GLN A 152 13.32 -3.26 16.81
CA GLN A 152 13.78 -2.51 17.99
C GLN A 152 12.63 -2.10 18.91
N LEU A 153 11.38 -2.44 18.62
CA LEU A 153 10.22 -2.08 19.46
C LEU A 153 10.35 -2.57 20.92
N HIS A 154 11.10 -3.65 21.17
CA HIS A 154 11.37 -4.16 22.52
C HIS A 154 12.16 -3.18 23.41
N THR A 155 12.83 -2.19 22.80
CA THR A 155 13.55 -1.11 23.52
C THR A 155 12.62 -0.01 24.05
N LYS A 156 11.35 -0.01 23.63
CA LYS A 156 10.35 0.96 24.06
C LYS A 156 9.47 0.37 25.14
N SER A 157 9.02 1.22 26.07
CA SER A 157 8.04 0.77 27.06
C SER A 157 6.70 0.50 26.38
N ARG A 158 5.88 -0.33 27.03
CA ARG A 158 4.53 -0.63 26.56
C ARG A 158 3.68 0.64 26.45
N GLU A 159 3.80 1.52 27.43
CA GLU A 159 3.09 2.81 27.52
C GLU A 159 3.49 3.74 26.39
N GLU A 160 4.78 3.80 26.03
CA GLU A 160 5.26 4.57 24.88
C GLU A 160 4.66 4.07 23.57
N ILE A 161 4.56 2.74 23.39
CA ILE A 161 3.97 2.13 22.20
C ILE A 161 2.48 2.45 22.13
N ILE A 162 1.74 2.30 23.24
CA ILE A 162 0.30 2.61 23.32
C ILE A 162 0.06 4.09 22.99
N ALA A 163 0.83 4.99 23.59
CA ALA A 163 0.73 6.43 23.34
C ALA A 163 1.04 6.77 21.87
N ALA A 164 2.00 6.08 21.25
CA ALA A 164 2.32 6.24 19.84
C ALA A 164 1.21 5.72 18.92
N ILE A 165 0.60 4.57 19.22
CA ILE A 165 -0.55 4.03 18.47
C ILE A 165 -1.72 5.00 18.50
N ARG A 166 -2.09 5.49 19.71
CA ARG A 166 -3.17 6.47 19.87
C ARG A 166 -2.89 7.74 19.08
N HIS A 167 -1.69 8.28 19.21
CA HIS A 167 -1.26 9.47 18.47
C HIS A 167 -1.36 9.26 16.96
N ASP A 168 -0.85 8.14 16.45
CA ASP A 168 -0.81 7.88 15.01
C ASP A 168 -2.22 7.64 14.44
N TYR A 169 -3.08 6.93 15.17
CA TYR A 169 -4.47 6.77 14.77
C TYR A 169 -5.22 8.12 14.73
N GLN A 170 -5.06 8.96 15.75
CA GLN A 170 -5.64 10.32 15.76
C GLN A 170 -5.14 11.18 14.60
N LYS A 171 -3.84 11.10 14.25
CA LYS A 171 -3.29 11.79 13.08
C LYS A 171 -3.88 11.25 11.78
N ALA A 172 -4.08 9.93 11.67
CA ALA A 172 -4.73 9.32 10.53
C ALA A 172 -6.18 9.80 10.39
N GLN A 173 -6.97 9.82 11.47
CA GLN A 173 -8.34 10.34 11.48
C GLN A 173 -8.42 11.79 10.99
N ASN A 174 -7.54 12.66 11.49
CA ASN A 174 -7.55 14.07 11.15
C ASN A 174 -7.12 14.34 9.69
N LEU A 175 -6.18 13.56 9.16
CA LEU A 175 -5.59 13.81 7.83
C LEU A 175 -6.23 13.00 6.71
N LEU A 176 -6.80 11.84 7.05
CA LEU A 176 -7.30 10.82 6.15
C LEU A 176 -8.66 10.29 6.66
N PRO A 177 -9.69 11.15 6.75
CA PRO A 177 -10.97 10.82 7.40
C PRO A 177 -11.78 9.71 6.72
N ASP A 178 -11.38 9.29 5.52
CA ASP A 178 -11.95 8.16 4.79
C ASP A 178 -10.80 7.33 4.22
N ALA A 179 -10.15 6.59 5.11
CA ALA A 179 -9.02 5.74 4.78
C ALA A 179 -9.16 4.35 5.38
N ILE A 180 -8.73 3.38 4.58
CA ILE A 180 -8.45 2.02 5.00
C ILE A 180 -6.93 1.90 5.05
N LEU A 181 -6.43 1.64 6.24
CA LEU A 181 -5.02 1.36 6.46
C LEU A 181 -4.85 -0.15 6.59
N PHE A 182 -3.83 -0.75 5.98
CA PHE A 182 -3.59 -2.18 6.09
C PHE A 182 -2.11 -2.48 6.15
N GLY A 183 -1.74 -3.66 6.63
CA GLY A 183 -0.34 -4.06 6.66
C GLY A 183 -0.19 -5.49 7.17
N CYS A 184 1.05 -5.95 7.21
CA CYS A 184 1.39 -7.28 7.71
C CYS A 184 2.58 -7.19 8.66
N SER A 185 2.50 -7.84 9.82
CA SER A 185 3.59 -7.86 10.80
C SER A 185 3.61 -9.15 11.61
N PRO A 186 4.78 -9.54 12.16
CA PRO A 186 4.85 -10.64 13.11
C PRO A 186 4.24 -10.22 14.46
N GLY A 187 3.36 -11.06 14.98
CA GLY A 187 2.60 -10.80 16.21
C GLY A 187 1.37 -9.90 16.00
N SER A 188 0.42 -10.04 16.93
CA SER A 188 -0.82 -9.25 16.95
C SER A 188 -0.68 -8.06 17.89
N PHE A 189 -1.07 -6.88 17.43
CA PHE A 189 -1.17 -5.68 18.27
C PHE A 189 -2.58 -5.48 18.88
N LYS A 190 -3.49 -6.46 18.78
CA LYS A 190 -4.87 -6.34 19.27
C LYS A 190 -4.95 -5.84 20.72
N LYS A 191 -4.11 -6.38 21.61
CA LYS A 191 -4.06 -5.94 23.02
C LYS A 191 -3.62 -4.48 23.15
N LEU A 192 -2.59 -4.07 22.40
CA LEU A 192 -2.10 -2.69 22.39
C LEU A 192 -3.12 -1.72 21.79
N TRP A 193 -3.92 -2.18 20.82
CA TRP A 193 -5.03 -1.43 20.23
C TRP A 193 -6.12 -1.13 21.26
N ALA A 194 -6.60 -2.17 21.96
CA ALA A 194 -7.59 -2.01 23.02
C ALA A 194 -7.07 -1.10 24.15
N GLU A 195 -5.81 -1.27 24.56
CA GLU A 195 -5.17 -0.44 25.59
C GLU A 195 -4.94 1.01 25.12
N ALA A 196 -4.84 1.25 23.81
CA ALA A 196 -4.85 2.60 23.25
C ALA A 196 -6.23 3.26 23.33
N GLY A 197 -7.27 2.55 23.75
CA GLY A 197 -8.65 3.04 23.83
C GLY A 197 -9.33 3.10 22.47
N LEU A 198 -8.92 2.23 21.54
CA LEU A 198 -9.46 2.16 20.18
C LEU A 198 -10.42 0.97 20.07
N GLU A 199 -11.50 1.14 19.32
CA GLU A 199 -12.58 0.16 19.22
C GLU A 199 -12.18 -1.03 18.36
N ASP A 200 -12.62 -2.23 18.76
CA ASP A 200 -12.35 -3.49 18.04
C ASP A 200 -12.99 -3.50 16.63
N GLU A 201 -14.12 -2.81 16.46
CA GLU A 201 -14.85 -2.71 15.19
C GLU A 201 -14.04 -2.03 14.08
N GLN A 202 -13.08 -1.18 14.47
CA GLN A 202 -12.19 -0.45 13.58
C GLN A 202 -11.01 -1.31 13.12
N LEU A 203 -10.81 -2.51 13.67
CA LEU A 203 -9.64 -3.35 13.46
C LEU A 203 -10.02 -4.79 13.10
N LEU A 204 -9.76 -5.15 11.85
CA LEU A 204 -9.79 -6.54 11.41
C LEU A 204 -8.37 -7.11 11.45
N ILE A 205 -8.21 -8.28 12.07
CA ILE A 205 -6.94 -9.02 12.11
C ILE A 205 -7.18 -10.43 11.60
N MET A 206 -6.29 -10.89 10.73
CA MET A 206 -6.27 -12.26 10.21
C MET A 206 -4.86 -12.81 10.30
N GLU A 207 -4.73 -14.06 10.70
CA GLU A 207 -3.47 -14.78 10.59
C GLU A 207 -3.15 -15.01 9.10
N THR A 208 -1.85 -15.02 8.76
CA THR A 208 -1.39 -15.22 7.39
C THR A 208 -0.76 -16.60 7.19
N ILE A 209 -0.55 -16.97 5.93
CA ILE A 209 0.19 -18.18 5.54
C ILE A 209 1.71 -18.05 5.71
N ILE A 210 2.22 -16.89 6.13
CA ILE A 210 3.68 -16.68 6.26
C ILE A 210 4.18 -17.52 7.45
N PRO A 211 5.20 -18.39 7.25
CA PRO A 211 5.74 -19.22 8.32
C PRO A 211 6.29 -18.39 9.48
N GLN A 212 6.00 -18.81 10.72
CA GLN A 212 6.40 -18.09 11.93
C GLN A 212 7.92 -17.95 12.09
N GLU A 213 8.69 -18.90 11.56
CA GLU A 213 10.16 -18.88 11.56
C GLU A 213 10.73 -17.71 10.77
N HIS A 214 10.00 -17.19 9.77
CA HIS A 214 10.40 -15.99 9.03
C HIS A 214 10.33 -14.73 9.89
N ALA A 215 9.59 -14.77 11.02
CA ALA A 215 9.57 -13.66 11.98
C ALA A 215 10.93 -13.47 12.67
N ARG A 216 11.82 -14.48 12.64
CA ARG A 216 13.13 -14.43 13.30
C ARG A 216 14.02 -13.31 12.75
N VAL A 217 13.79 -12.89 11.51
CA VAL A 217 14.44 -11.71 10.90
C VAL A 217 14.18 -10.44 11.71
N PHE A 218 13.06 -10.39 12.43
CA PHE A 218 12.69 -9.29 13.33
C PHE A 218 13.05 -9.56 14.80
N GLY A 219 13.84 -10.61 15.09
CA GLY A 219 14.17 -11.03 16.45
C GLY A 219 13.00 -11.67 17.21
N LEU A 220 11.96 -12.12 16.50
CA LEU A 220 10.73 -12.67 17.08
C LEU A 220 10.46 -14.07 16.53
N ASN A 221 9.80 -14.94 17.28
CA ASN A 221 9.29 -16.22 16.77
C ASN A 221 7.80 -16.29 17.03
N ARG A 222 7.00 -15.71 16.12
CA ARG A 222 5.55 -15.51 16.28
C ARG A 222 4.84 -15.57 14.92
N PRO A 223 3.54 -15.93 14.88
CA PRO A 223 2.73 -15.88 13.66
C PRO A 223 2.66 -14.48 13.07
N PHE A 224 2.53 -14.39 11.74
CA PHE A 224 2.25 -13.14 11.05
C PHE A 224 0.75 -12.86 11.00
N TYR A 225 0.40 -11.59 11.10
CA TYR A 225 -0.96 -11.11 11.02
C TYR A 225 -1.09 -10.04 9.94
N PHE A 226 -2.09 -10.21 9.08
CA PHE A 226 -2.57 -9.19 8.18
C PHE A 226 -3.68 -8.42 8.87
N TYR A 227 -3.53 -7.11 8.95
CA TYR A 227 -4.45 -6.23 9.66
C TYR A 227 -5.02 -5.18 8.71
N VAL A 228 -6.27 -4.83 8.94
CA VAL A 228 -7.00 -3.78 8.23
C VAL A 228 -7.69 -2.89 9.26
N ILE A 229 -7.41 -1.60 9.18
CA ILE A 229 -7.88 -0.56 10.09
C ILE A 229 -8.77 0.40 9.32
N SER A 230 -10.02 0.54 9.76
CA SER A 230 -10.91 1.59 9.30
C SER A 230 -10.68 2.86 10.12
N VAL A 231 -10.39 3.96 9.43
CA VAL A 231 -10.18 5.27 10.06
C VAL A 231 -11.52 5.99 10.30
N ASN A 232 -12.62 5.51 9.70
CA ASN A 232 -13.95 6.10 9.86
C ASN A 232 -14.92 5.12 10.56
N PRO A 233 -15.46 5.47 11.75
CA PRO A 233 -16.44 4.64 12.45
C PRO A 233 -17.82 4.62 11.76
N ALA A 234 -18.14 5.62 10.93
CA ALA A 234 -19.48 5.78 10.33
C ALA A 234 -19.84 4.74 9.25
N HIS A 235 -18.96 3.79 8.94
CA HIS A 235 -19.16 2.81 7.87
C HIS A 235 -19.56 1.41 8.35
N HIS A 236 -19.67 1.18 9.66
CA HIS A 236 -20.10 -0.11 10.23
C HIS A 236 -21.58 -0.17 10.64
N THR A 237 -22.36 0.87 10.35
CA THR A 237 -23.84 0.87 10.50
C THR A 237 -24.51 0.73 9.14
N VAL A 238 -24.60 -0.51 8.63
CA VAL A 238 -25.71 -0.98 7.78
C VAL A 238 -26.02 -2.42 8.16
#